data_AF-A0AAU2PAD3-F1
#
_entry.id   AF-A0AAU2PAD3-F1
#
_cell.length_a   1.000
_cell.length_b   1.000
_cell.length_c   1.000
_cell.angle_alpha   90.00
_cell.angle_beta   90.00
_cell.angle_gamma   90.00
#
_symmetry.space_group_name_H-M   'P 1'
#
loop_
_entity.id
_entity.type
_entity.pdbx_description
1 polymer ?
#
loop_
_entity_poly.entity_id
_entity_poly.type
_entity_poly.pdbx_seq_one_letter_code
_entity_poly.pdbx_strand_id
1 'polypeptide(L)'
;MQRYELTAWLGDDHGLDEDQLAELLQQADEIEERYADPDDQPERDAALSAAYRLMTEPVEEVLADYGKQRSDARAAASAASAALQQAARTVVADGKLSEAGFSRMASVDRMSVRKWLGKQ
;
A
#
# COMPACT_ATOMS: atom_id res chain seq x y z
N MET A 1 -15.90 14.10 -0.06
CA MET A 1 -14.97 15.25 -0.18
C MET A 1 -15.76 16.47 -0.64
N GLN A 2 -15.48 17.68 -0.15
CA GLN A 2 -16.11 18.88 -0.74
C GLN A 2 -15.28 19.45 -1.90
N ARG A 3 -15.91 20.13 -2.86
CA ARG A 3 -15.22 20.69 -4.05
C ARG A 3 -14.02 21.56 -3.70
N TYR A 4 -14.11 22.40 -2.66
CA TYR A 4 -12.98 23.24 -2.24
C TYR A 4 -11.81 22.42 -1.66
N GLU A 5 -12.09 21.26 -1.05
CA GLU A 5 -11.06 20.35 -0.53
C GLU A 5 -10.33 19.67 -1.68
N LEU A 6 -11.08 19.25 -2.71
CA LEU A 6 -10.50 18.70 -3.94
C LEU A 6 -9.64 19.73 -4.67
N THR A 7 -10.11 20.98 -4.82
CA THR A 7 -9.31 22.04 -5.45
C THR A 7 -8.05 22.37 -4.64
N ALA A 8 -8.13 22.36 -3.30
CA ALA A 8 -6.95 22.54 -2.46
C ALA A 8 -5.95 21.38 -2.58
N TRP A 9 -6.43 20.15 -2.73
CA TRP A 9 -5.60 18.96 -2.97
C TRP A 9 -4.90 19.00 -4.34
N LEU A 10 -5.64 19.39 -5.38
CA LEU A 10 -5.15 19.51 -6.76
C LEU A 10 -4.11 20.64 -6.93
N GLY A 11 -4.24 21.72 -6.16
CA GLY A 11 -3.46 22.94 -6.37
C GLY A 11 -3.93 23.76 -7.59
N ASP A 12 -3.25 24.87 -7.89
CA ASP A 12 -3.76 25.86 -8.85
C ASP A 12 -3.60 25.47 -10.34
N ASP A 13 -2.72 24.53 -10.68
CA ASP A 13 -2.37 24.16 -12.07
C ASP A 13 -2.60 22.67 -12.34
N HIS A 14 -3.83 22.23 -12.09
CA HIS A 14 -4.21 20.81 -12.17
C HIS A 14 -4.66 20.34 -13.56
N GLY A 15 -4.73 21.24 -14.54
CA GLY A 15 -4.99 20.88 -15.95
C GLY A 15 -6.33 20.21 -16.27
N LEU A 16 -7.29 20.19 -15.33
CA LEU A 16 -8.63 19.62 -15.53
C LEU A 16 -9.61 20.70 -15.97
N ASP A 17 -10.48 20.37 -16.91
CA ASP A 17 -11.66 21.18 -17.19
C ASP A 17 -12.78 21.00 -16.14
N GLU A 18 -13.89 21.74 -16.28
CA GLU A 18 -14.98 21.70 -15.31
C GLU A 18 -15.71 20.35 -15.26
N ASP A 19 -15.80 19.65 -16.39
CA ASP A 19 -16.47 18.34 -16.49
C ASP A 19 -15.59 17.26 -15.84
N GLN A 20 -14.29 17.26 -16.13
CA GLN A 20 -13.31 16.39 -15.50
C GLN A 20 -13.21 16.65 -13.98
N LEU A 21 -13.29 17.90 -13.55
CA LEU A 21 -13.30 18.24 -12.12
C LEU A 21 -14.57 17.72 -11.42
N ALA A 22 -15.72 17.79 -12.08
CA ALA A 22 -16.97 17.23 -11.56
C ALA A 22 -16.91 15.69 -11.51
N GLU A 23 -16.34 15.06 -12.52
CA GLU A 23 -16.10 13.61 -12.55
C GLU A 23 -15.15 13.19 -11.42
N LEU A 24 -14.04 13.89 -11.23
CA LEU A 24 -13.08 13.59 -10.18
C LEU A 24 -13.69 13.76 -8.78
N LEU A 25 -14.54 14.76 -8.59
CA LEU A 25 -15.27 14.95 -7.34
C LEU A 25 -16.22 13.77 -7.05
N GLN A 26 -16.95 13.29 -8.06
CA GLN A 26 -17.77 12.11 -7.91
C GLN A 26 -16.92 10.88 -7.53
N GLN A 27 -15.80 10.65 -8.22
CA GLN A 27 -14.90 9.55 -7.90
C GLN A 27 -14.32 9.70 -6.48
N ALA A 28 -14.01 10.91 -6.03
CA ALA A 28 -13.51 11.17 -4.68
C ALA A 28 -14.54 10.75 -3.62
N ASP A 29 -15.83 11.05 -3.82
CA ASP A 29 -16.89 10.61 -2.91
C ASP A 29 -17.03 9.08 -2.88
N GLU A 30 -16.98 8.42 -4.04
CA GLU A 30 -17.00 6.96 -4.13
C GLU A 30 -15.77 6.30 -3.48
N ILE A 31 -14.60 6.94 -3.58
CA ILE A 31 -13.35 6.49 -2.98
C ILE A 31 -13.41 6.63 -1.45
N GLU A 32 -13.94 7.74 -0.93
CA GLU A 32 -14.15 7.92 0.51
C GLU A 32 -15.10 6.89 1.10
N GLU A 33 -16.18 6.54 0.38
CA GLU A 33 -17.10 5.49 0.80
C GLU A 33 -16.40 4.11 0.80
N ARG A 34 -15.57 3.84 -0.22
CA ARG A 34 -14.85 2.57 -0.36
C ARG A 34 -13.78 2.37 0.72
N TYR A 35 -13.08 3.44 1.09
CA TYR A 35 -11.98 3.44 2.06
C TYR A 35 -12.38 4.25 3.30
N ALA A 36 -13.48 3.87 3.94
CA ALA A 36 -14.10 4.67 4.99
C ALA A 36 -13.31 4.68 6.32
N ASP A 37 -12.46 3.70 6.57
CA ASP A 37 -11.65 3.63 7.79
C ASP A 37 -10.60 4.76 7.79
N PRO A 38 -10.43 5.51 8.89
CA PRO A 38 -9.33 6.47 9.02
C PRO A 38 -7.94 5.86 8.77
N ASP A 39 -7.75 4.58 9.04
CA ASP A 39 -6.48 3.88 8.80
C ASP A 39 -6.23 3.59 7.30
N ASP A 40 -7.26 3.70 6.44
CA ASP A 40 -7.17 3.52 4.98
C ASP A 40 -6.78 4.82 4.24
N GLN A 41 -6.35 5.87 4.96
CA GLN A 41 -5.94 7.14 4.34
C GLN A 41 -4.89 6.95 3.22
N PRO A 42 -3.85 6.10 3.35
CA PRO A 42 -2.89 5.88 2.27
C PRO A 42 -3.53 5.28 1.00
N GLU A 43 -4.45 4.33 1.16
CA GLU A 43 -5.18 3.71 0.06
C GLU A 43 -6.11 4.72 -0.62
N ARG A 44 -6.77 5.56 0.18
CA ARG A 44 -7.64 6.63 -0.29
C ARG A 44 -6.86 7.65 -1.13
N ASP A 45 -5.72 8.12 -0.62
CA ASP A 45 -4.84 9.06 -1.32
C ASP A 45 -4.28 8.46 -2.62
N ALA A 46 -3.87 7.19 -2.58
CA ALA A 46 -3.38 6.48 -3.76
C ALA A 46 -4.48 6.31 -4.83
N ALA A 47 -5.71 5.99 -4.41
CA ALA A 47 -6.85 5.84 -5.32
C ALA A 47 -7.24 7.18 -5.96
N LEU A 48 -7.28 8.27 -5.19
CA LEU A 48 -7.57 9.62 -5.70
C LEU A 48 -6.49 10.08 -6.68
N SER A 49 -5.23 9.82 -6.36
CA SER A 49 -4.10 10.09 -7.27
C SER A 49 -4.23 9.31 -8.57
N ALA A 50 -4.66 8.06 -8.52
CA ALA A 50 -4.89 7.24 -9.72
C ALA A 50 -6.04 7.77 -10.58
N ALA A 51 -7.15 8.17 -9.98
CA ALA A 51 -8.26 8.80 -10.69
C ALA A 51 -7.79 10.05 -11.45
N TYR A 52 -7.05 10.94 -10.78
CA TYR A 52 -6.48 12.14 -11.40
C TYR A 52 -5.51 11.83 -12.54
N ARG A 53 -4.56 10.91 -12.34
CA ARG A 53 -3.56 10.56 -13.37
C ARG A 53 -4.22 9.94 -14.61
N LEU A 54 -5.25 9.12 -14.43
CA LEU A 54 -5.98 8.53 -15.56
C LEU A 54 -6.76 9.56 -16.37
N MET A 55 -7.03 10.76 -15.83
CA MET A 55 -7.63 11.88 -16.56
C MET A 55 -6.60 12.74 -17.31
N THR A 56 -5.35 12.77 -16.84
CA THR A 56 -4.32 13.74 -17.29
C THR A 56 -3.15 13.11 -18.04
N GLU A 57 -2.95 11.80 -17.91
CA GLU A 57 -1.83 11.06 -18.49
C GLU A 57 -2.32 9.91 -19.40
N PRO A 58 -1.47 9.41 -20.33
CA PRO A 58 -1.80 8.23 -21.13
C PRO A 58 -2.06 7.00 -20.25
N VAL A 59 -3.21 6.36 -20.46
CA VAL A 59 -3.68 5.22 -19.63
C VAL A 59 -2.65 4.09 -19.58
N GLU A 60 -2.01 3.77 -20.71
CA GLU A 60 -1.02 2.71 -20.80
C GLU A 60 0.22 3.00 -19.94
N GLU A 61 0.65 4.26 -19.84
CA GLU A 61 1.80 4.67 -19.04
C GLU A 61 1.47 4.59 -17.53
N VAL A 62 0.30 5.12 -17.14
CA VAL A 62 -0.19 5.07 -15.76
C VAL A 62 -0.32 3.61 -15.27
N LEU A 63 -0.88 2.73 -16.09
CA LEU A 63 -1.03 1.31 -15.76
C LEU A 63 0.33 0.59 -15.71
N ALA A 64 1.26 0.91 -16.61
CA ALA A 64 2.60 0.35 -16.59
C ALA A 64 3.35 0.74 -15.30
N ASP A 65 3.23 1.99 -14.87
CA ASP A 65 3.80 2.49 -13.62
C ASP A 65 3.25 1.75 -12.40
N TYR A 66 1.92 1.64 -12.27
CA TYR A 66 1.31 0.90 -11.16
C TYR A 66 1.67 -0.58 -11.17
N GLY A 67 1.74 -1.19 -12.35
CA GLY A 67 2.22 -2.55 -12.52
C GLY A 67 3.66 -2.73 -12.01
N LYS A 68 4.54 -1.80 -12.37
CA LYS A 68 5.93 -1.78 -11.91
C LYS A 68 6.03 -1.60 -10.39
N GLN A 69 5.35 -0.59 -9.83
CA GLN A 69 5.35 -0.32 -8.39
C GLN A 69 4.88 -1.54 -7.60
N ARG A 70 3.79 -2.20 -8.05
CA ARG A 70 3.28 -3.42 -7.42
C ARG A 70 4.28 -4.58 -7.50
N SER A 71 4.96 -4.74 -8.64
CA SER A 71 5.99 -5.75 -8.81
C SER A 71 7.18 -5.53 -7.87
N ASP A 72 7.65 -4.28 -7.77
CA ASP A 72 8.78 -3.90 -6.93
C ASP A 72 8.45 -4.09 -5.45
N ALA A 73 7.25 -3.67 -5.00
CA ALA A 73 6.77 -3.89 -3.64
C ALA A 73 6.66 -5.39 -3.30
N ARG A 74 6.18 -6.21 -4.23
CA ARG A 74 6.11 -7.67 -4.05
C ARG A 74 7.50 -8.30 -3.92
N ALA A 75 8.45 -7.85 -4.74
CA ALA A 75 9.83 -8.32 -4.65
C ALA A 75 10.47 -7.95 -3.31
N ALA A 76 10.27 -6.71 -2.85
CA ALA A 76 10.74 -6.24 -1.55
C ALA A 76 10.14 -7.04 -0.38
N ALA A 77 8.82 -7.27 -0.39
CA ALA A 77 8.14 -8.08 0.61
C ALA A 77 8.67 -9.52 0.64
N SER A 78 8.91 -10.13 -0.53
CA SER A 78 9.49 -11.47 -0.64
C SER A 78 10.92 -11.52 -0.06
N ALA A 79 11.75 -10.52 -0.36
CA ALA A 79 13.11 -10.44 0.15
C ALA A 79 13.14 -10.25 1.68
N ALA A 80 12.30 -9.37 2.22
CA ALA A 80 12.15 -9.15 3.65
C ALA A 80 11.70 -10.43 4.37
N SER A 81 10.74 -11.17 3.79
CA SER A 81 10.28 -12.45 4.34
C SER A 81 11.39 -13.50 4.38
N ALA A 82 12.18 -13.62 3.31
CA ALA A 82 13.32 -14.54 3.27
C ALA A 82 14.39 -14.18 4.32
N ALA A 83 14.67 -12.88 4.52
CA ALA A 83 15.58 -12.41 5.54
C ALA A 83 15.09 -12.76 6.96
N LEU A 84 13.80 -12.52 7.25
CA LEU A 84 13.19 -12.89 8.55
C LEU A 84 13.20 -14.40 8.78
N GLN A 85 12.96 -15.20 7.74
CA GLN A 85 13.05 -16.65 7.82
C GLN A 85 14.46 -17.11 8.21
N GLN A 86 15.49 -16.57 7.56
CA GLN A 86 16.88 -16.90 7.89
C GLN A 86 17.27 -16.39 9.29
N ALA A 87 16.80 -15.20 9.67
CA ALA A 87 17.00 -14.67 11.01
C ALA A 87 16.40 -15.59 12.06
N ALA A 88 15.14 -16.04 11.89
CA ALA A 88 14.48 -16.97 12.80
C ALA A 88 15.28 -18.28 12.95
N ARG A 89 15.74 -18.87 11.84
CA ARG A 89 16.58 -20.08 11.84
C ARG A 89 17.92 -19.89 12.55
N THR A 90 18.43 -18.66 12.59
CA THR A 90 19.70 -18.37 13.24
C THR A 90 19.48 -18.11 14.74
N VAL A 91 18.61 -17.17 15.11
CA VAL A 91 18.52 -16.70 16.50
C VAL A 91 17.58 -17.54 17.37
N VAL A 92 16.55 -18.15 16.79
CA VAL A 92 15.61 -19.00 17.55
C VAL A 92 16.14 -20.42 17.67
N ALA A 93 16.75 -20.97 16.61
CA ALA A 93 17.34 -22.31 16.68
C ALA A 93 18.54 -22.36 17.64
N ASP A 94 19.34 -21.30 17.71
CA ASP A 94 20.44 -21.15 18.67
C ASP A 94 19.96 -20.82 20.10
N GLY A 95 18.65 -20.66 20.33
CA GLY A 95 18.08 -20.32 21.64
C GLY A 95 18.32 -18.89 22.11
N LYS A 96 18.86 -18.01 21.26
CA LYS A 96 19.11 -16.59 21.57
C LYS A 96 17.82 -15.79 21.74
N LEU A 97 16.75 -16.21 21.06
CA LEU A 97 15.41 -15.68 21.20
C LEU A 97 14.38 -16.81 21.28
N SER A 98 13.33 -16.62 22.08
CA SER A 98 12.16 -17.50 22.03
C SER A 98 11.34 -17.21 20.77
N GLU A 99 10.52 -18.19 20.32
CA GLU A 99 9.59 -18.00 19.20
C GLU A 99 8.67 -16.79 19.40
N ALA A 100 8.16 -16.60 20.62
CA ALA A 100 7.29 -15.48 20.97
C ALA A 100 8.04 -14.14 21.06
N GLY A 101 9.32 -14.16 21.46
CA GLY A 101 10.18 -12.98 21.43
C GLY A 101 10.42 -12.53 19.99
N PHE A 102 10.79 -13.47 19.12
CA PHE A 102 11.00 -13.20 17.70
C PHE A 102 9.73 -12.67 17.02
N SER A 103 8.57 -13.33 17.23
CA SER A 103 7.31 -12.96 16.58
C SER A 103 6.90 -11.51 16.87
N ARG A 104 7.05 -11.06 18.13
CA ARG A 104 6.76 -9.68 18.53
C ARG A 104 7.72 -8.67 17.92
N MET A 105 9.02 -8.97 17.87
CA MET A 105 10.03 -8.06 17.32
C MET A 105 9.92 -7.92 15.80
N ALA A 106 9.61 -9.02 15.11
CA ALA A 106 9.51 -9.06 13.66
C ALA A 106 8.10 -8.71 13.14
N SER A 107 7.14 -8.43 14.04
CA SER A 107 5.74 -8.16 13.69
C SER A 107 5.13 -9.25 12.78
N VAL A 108 5.42 -10.52 13.08
CA VAL A 108 4.88 -11.67 12.36
C VAL A 108 4.13 -12.59 13.31
N ASP A 109 3.16 -13.32 12.77
CA ASP A 109 2.47 -14.34 13.55
C ASP A 109 3.42 -15.47 13.98
N ARG A 110 3.16 -16.03 15.17
CA ARG A 110 4.01 -17.09 15.74
C ARG A 110 3.98 -18.37 14.90
N MET A 111 2.87 -18.69 14.21
CA MET A 111 2.79 -19.84 13.33
C MET A 111 3.71 -19.70 12.11
N SER A 112 3.89 -18.48 11.60
CA SER A 112 4.87 -18.21 10.55
C SER A 112 6.29 -18.56 11.00
N VAL A 113 6.65 -18.16 12.24
CA VAL A 113 7.95 -18.50 12.84
C VAL A 113 8.12 -20.02 12.97
N ARG A 114 7.10 -20.74 13.45
CA ARG A 114 7.13 -22.21 13.57
C ARG A 114 7.32 -22.88 12.21
N LYS A 115 6.57 -22.43 11.19
CA LYS A 115 6.68 -22.93 9.81
C LYS A 115 8.09 -22.71 9.25
N TRP A 116 8.70 -21.56 9.48
CA TRP A 116 10.08 -21.28 9.07
C TRP A 116 11.13 -22.19 9.70
N LEU A 117 10.86 -22.61 10.94
CA LEU A 117 11.67 -23.57 11.70
C LEU A 117 11.34 -25.04 11.39
N GLY A 118 10.38 -25.32 10.48
CA GLY A 118 9.97 -26.68 10.13
C GLY A 118 9.13 -27.38 11.21
N LYS A 119 8.51 -26.62 12.12
CA LYS A 119 7.66 -27.15 13.20
C LYS A 119 6.19 -27.15 12.74
N GLN A 120 5.45 -28.21 13.12
CA GLN A 120 3.99 -28.30 12.97
C GLN A 120 3.32 -27.58 14.15
#